data_AF-A0A094G6E1-F1
#
_entry.id   AF-A0A094G6E1-F1
#
_cell.length_a   1.000
_cell.length_b   1.000
_cell.length_c   1.000
_cell.angle_alpha   90.00
_cell.angle_beta   90.00
_cell.angle_gamma   90.00
#
_symmetry.space_group_name_H-M   'P 1'
#
loop_
_entity.id
_entity.type
_entity.pdbx_description
1 polymer ?
#
loop_
_entity_poly.entity_id
_entity_poly.type
_entity_poly.pdbx_seq_one_letter_code
_entity_poly.pdbx_strand_id
1 'polypeptide(L)'
;MRVYAIVREEQPYMTQRNRNEHPVSSVIHKFVIQWPFTPNRANRHSVGSEHLAVRLYYSLGALNTISRQSPTWDSRLDAVGFYIYSYSRSQASNGGDHCHVMSQWALSLGKVAWTIARRLAGASSIELYNASKDQYRVAPFMRIPLPWPFSHGMASEKGKEMENIFRPTVNEILENFNIAPSSIRATKMWKRGIINTAKDTVVVPTDDKDTTRWTLAADEIRHAILPWATEVNLEFRVELRNECLMYKDVSTALSYDEDIRNIVSKIQAPMLARVEDLIAGAWRSVTFDGRQPFGVPHGVPVSNTPTVMILVSIGARNLWESVEEQLCRVVEDIIPSGMSISLEILPSNFVC
;
A
#
# COMPACT_ATOMS: atom_id res chain seq x y z
N MET A 1 23.14 -12.42 14.89
CA MET A 1 22.42 -12.34 16.18
C MET A 1 20.92 -12.35 15.86
N ARG A 2 20.19 -13.41 16.23
CA ARG A 2 18.72 -13.42 16.10
C ARG A 2 18.14 -12.78 17.36
N VAL A 3 17.25 -11.82 17.16
CA VAL A 3 16.68 -11.00 18.22
C VAL A 3 15.18 -11.32 18.27
N TYR A 4 14.70 -11.79 19.42
CA TYR A 4 13.30 -12.19 19.61
C TYR A 4 12.57 -11.11 20.41
N ALA A 5 11.49 -10.56 19.86
CA ALA A 5 10.59 -9.68 20.59
C ALA A 5 9.49 -10.50 21.27
N ILE A 6 9.26 -10.26 22.56
CA ILE A 6 8.09 -10.80 23.27
C ILE A 6 7.02 -9.70 23.26
N VAL A 7 5.92 -9.95 22.55
CA VAL A 7 4.74 -9.07 22.56
C VAL A 7 3.76 -9.63 23.59
N ARG A 8 3.43 -8.82 24.60
CA ARG A 8 2.34 -9.12 25.53
C ARG A 8 1.22 -8.11 25.35
N GLU A 9 0.01 -8.61 25.12
CA GLU A 9 -1.22 -7.84 25.15
C GLU A 9 -1.68 -7.74 26.61
N GLU A 10 -1.79 -6.52 27.14
CA GLU A 10 -2.43 -6.31 28.44
C GLU A 10 -3.93 -6.08 28.24
N GLN A 11 -4.75 -6.57 29.18
CA GLN A 11 -6.21 -6.43 29.14
C GLN A 11 -6.62 -4.95 29.00
N PRO A 12 -7.62 -4.64 28.15
CA PRO A 12 -8.10 -3.28 27.97
C PRO A 12 -8.66 -2.72 29.27
N TYR A 13 -8.29 -1.48 29.61
CA TYR A 13 -8.86 -0.75 30.74
C TYR A 13 -9.59 0.49 30.24
N MET A 14 -10.81 0.72 30.74
CA MET A 14 -11.57 1.93 30.45
C MET A 14 -11.07 3.08 31.32
N THR A 15 -10.78 4.22 30.69
CA THR A 15 -10.57 5.49 31.40
C THR A 15 -11.86 6.30 31.35
N GLN A 16 -12.59 6.40 32.45
CA GLN A 16 -13.68 7.37 32.58
C GLN A 16 -13.09 8.74 32.90
N ARG A 17 -13.27 9.71 32.00
CA ARG A 17 -13.01 11.12 32.31
C ARG A 17 -14.17 11.69 33.14
N ASN A 18 -13.82 12.59 34.05
CA ASN A 18 -14.68 13.09 35.10
C ASN A 18 -15.85 13.95 34.57
N ARG A 19 -16.94 13.97 35.35
CA ARG A 19 -18.28 14.50 35.06
C ARG A 19 -18.27 15.93 34.49
N ASN A 20 -18.58 16.08 33.20
CA ASN A 20 -19.37 17.17 32.58
C ASN A 20 -19.30 17.20 31.05
N GLU A 21 -18.66 16.23 30.41
CA GLU A 21 -18.69 16.07 28.95
C GLU A 21 -19.19 14.66 28.58
N HIS A 22 -19.90 14.56 27.46
CA HIS A 22 -20.50 13.32 26.95
C HIS A 22 -19.48 12.15 26.97
N PRO A 23 -19.88 10.94 27.40
CA PRO A 23 -18.95 9.82 27.51
C PRO A 23 -18.48 9.40 26.12
N VAL A 24 -17.24 9.72 25.78
CA VAL A 24 -16.52 9.10 24.67
C VAL A 24 -15.81 7.88 25.24
N SER A 25 -16.30 6.68 24.93
CA SER A 25 -15.61 5.44 25.29
C SER A 25 -14.41 5.25 24.37
N SER A 26 -13.19 5.49 24.86
CA SER A 26 -11.96 5.10 24.17
C SER A 26 -11.46 3.76 24.72
N VAL A 27 -11.39 2.74 23.87
CA VAL A 27 -10.69 1.49 24.19
C VAL A 27 -9.21 1.70 23.91
N ILE A 28 -8.37 1.61 24.94
CA ILE A 28 -6.92 1.72 24.83
C ILE A 28 -6.34 0.31 24.92
N HIS A 29 -5.71 -0.18 23.85
CA HIS A 29 -4.88 -1.38 23.91
C HIS A 29 -3.44 -0.98 24.21
N LYS A 30 -2.86 -1.66 25.21
CA LYS A 30 -1.50 -1.41 25.68
C LYS A 30 -0.62 -2.58 25.27
N PHE A 31 0.34 -2.29 24.41
CA PHE A 31 1.39 -3.23 24.03
C PHE A 31 2.69 -2.83 24.73
N VAL A 32 3.31 -3.78 25.43
CA VAL A 32 4.63 -3.61 26.04
C VAL A 32 5.59 -4.49 25.26
N ILE A 33 6.55 -3.86 24.58
CA ILE A 33 7.66 -4.57 23.93
C ILE A 33 8.85 -4.49 24.87
N GLN A 34 9.25 -5.64 25.44
CA GLN A 34 10.43 -5.75 26.30
C GLN A 34 11.62 -6.30 25.50
N TRP A 35 12.75 -5.60 25.57
CA TRP A 35 14.03 -6.06 25.05
C TRP A 35 14.93 -6.53 26.18
N PRO A 36 15.40 -7.79 26.18
CA PRO A 36 16.48 -8.20 27.07
C PRO A 36 17.81 -7.70 26.50
N PHE A 37 18.44 -6.74 27.16
CA PHE A 37 19.84 -6.40 26.92
C PHE A 37 20.72 -7.36 27.74
N THR A 38 21.43 -8.27 27.09
CA THR A 38 22.55 -8.97 27.74
C THR A 38 23.83 -8.23 27.41
N PRO A 39 24.47 -7.55 28.38
CA PRO A 39 25.75 -6.88 28.12
C PRO A 39 26.83 -7.92 27.79
N ASN A 40 27.67 -7.58 26.82
CA ASN A 40 28.80 -8.38 26.40
C ASN A 40 29.78 -8.54 27.58
N ARG A 41 30.34 -9.75 27.78
CA ARG A 41 30.98 -10.20 29.03
C ARG A 41 32.31 -9.51 29.38
N ALA A 42 32.70 -8.46 28.67
CA ALA A 42 33.99 -7.79 28.80
C ALA A 42 33.82 -6.31 29.16
N ASN A 43 33.33 -6.04 30.38
CA ASN A 43 33.68 -4.88 31.23
C ASN A 43 32.67 -4.80 32.38
N ARG A 44 33.08 -5.26 33.56
CA ARG A 44 32.37 -5.01 34.81
C ARG A 44 32.77 -3.64 35.35
N HIS A 45 32.06 -2.61 34.93
CA HIS A 45 31.75 -1.48 35.80
C HIS A 45 30.25 -1.18 35.65
N SER A 46 29.60 -0.93 36.79
CA SER A 46 28.16 -0.82 36.95
C SER A 46 27.54 0.22 36.01
N VAL A 47 26.91 -0.24 34.92
CA VAL A 47 26.00 0.56 34.11
C VAL A 47 24.61 -0.02 34.31
N GLY A 48 23.68 0.79 34.80
CA GLY A 48 22.29 0.40 35.03
C GLY A 48 21.65 -0.11 33.75
N SER A 49 20.77 -1.10 33.87
CA SER A 49 19.99 -1.61 32.74
C SER A 49 19.13 -0.50 32.13
N GLU A 50 19.48 -0.07 30.92
CA GLU A 50 18.62 0.82 30.13
C GLU A 50 17.41 0.03 29.62
N HIS A 51 16.22 0.45 30.02
CA HIS A 51 14.97 -0.09 29.49
C HIS A 51 14.37 0.91 28.52
N LEU A 52 14.40 0.60 27.22
CA LEU A 52 13.59 1.33 26.24
C LEU A 52 12.16 0.77 26.30
N ALA A 53 11.25 1.52 26.92
CA ALA A 53 9.83 1.21 26.91
C ALA A 53 9.14 2.01 25.80
N VAL A 54 8.77 1.35 24.70
CA VAL A 54 7.92 1.96 23.66
C VAL A 54 6.47 1.73 24.07
N ARG A 55 5.72 2.81 24.31
CA ARG A 55 4.26 2.75 24.51
C ARG A 55 3.56 3.23 23.25
N LEU A 56 2.78 2.35 22.65
CA LEU A 56 1.88 2.68 21.56
C LEU A 56 0.49 2.91 22.15
N TYR A 57 -0.10 4.06 21.85
CA TYR A 57 -1.50 4.35 22.16
C TYR A 57 -2.22 4.58 20.82
N TYR A 58 -3.40 4.00 20.66
CA TYR A 58 -4.34 4.42 19.64
C TYR A 58 -5.70 4.65 20.27
N SER A 59 -6.45 5.58 19.68
CA SER A 59 -7.82 5.91 20.08
C SER A 59 -8.70 5.79 18.84
N LEU A 60 -9.73 4.94 18.90
CA LEU A 60 -10.86 4.97 17.98
C LEU A 60 -11.90 5.91 18.59
N GLY A 61 -11.99 7.13 18.07
CA GLY A 61 -12.99 8.12 18.51
C GLY A 61 -13.50 8.93 17.33
N ALA A 62 -14.83 8.98 17.18
CA ALA A 62 -15.48 9.84 16.19
C ALA A 62 -15.31 11.31 16.60
N LEU A 63 -14.53 12.08 15.84
CA LEU A 63 -14.46 13.54 15.97
C LEU A 63 -15.69 14.15 15.31
N ASN A 64 -16.74 14.39 16.10
CA ASN A 64 -17.78 15.35 15.75
C ASN A 64 -17.51 16.68 16.46
N THR A 65 -17.84 17.76 15.75
CA THR A 65 -17.90 19.19 16.15
C THR A 65 -16.59 19.98 16.27
N ILE A 66 -16.20 20.66 15.17
CA ILE A 66 -15.90 22.10 15.18
C ILE A 66 -16.66 22.77 14.02
N SER A 67 -17.30 23.89 14.35
CA SER A 67 -18.28 24.65 13.56
C SER A 67 -17.67 25.49 12.43
N ARG A 68 -18.42 25.48 11.30
CA ARG A 68 -18.31 26.13 9.98
C ARG A 68 -17.76 27.57 9.88
N GLN A 69 -16.93 27.81 8.84
CA GLN A 69 -17.26 28.64 7.66
C GLN A 69 -16.68 27.99 6.36
N SER A 70 -17.46 27.99 5.28
CA SER A 70 -17.44 27.24 3.97
C SER A 70 -16.23 27.39 3.01
N PRO A 71 -16.16 26.68 1.84
CA PRO A 71 -16.59 25.31 1.50
C PRO A 71 -15.54 24.47 0.67
N THR A 72 -15.87 23.19 0.49
CA THR A 72 -15.31 22.14 -0.41
C THR A 72 -13.99 21.48 -0.01
N TRP A 73 -14.02 20.61 1.01
CA TRP A 73 -13.17 19.43 1.08
C TRP A 73 -13.97 18.24 1.60
N ASP A 74 -13.87 17.12 0.86
CA ASP A 74 -14.50 15.84 1.11
C ASP A 74 -13.97 15.23 2.42
N SER A 75 -14.81 15.26 3.46
CA SER A 75 -14.48 14.83 4.80
C SER A 75 -14.78 13.34 4.97
N ARG A 76 -13.74 12.49 4.92
CA ARG A 76 -13.72 11.12 5.47
C ARG A 76 -12.30 10.53 5.48
N LEU A 77 -11.47 11.00 6.41
CA LEU A 77 -10.29 10.26 6.86
C LEU A 77 -10.17 10.42 8.36
N ASP A 78 -10.43 9.33 9.09
CA ASP A 78 -10.03 9.22 10.49
C ASP A 78 -8.50 9.22 10.53
N ALA A 79 -7.91 10.29 11.05
CA ALA A 79 -6.47 10.36 11.26
C ALA A 79 -6.10 9.49 12.46
N VAL A 80 -5.45 8.34 12.21
CA VAL A 80 -4.79 7.58 13.27
C VAL A 80 -3.45 8.27 13.58
N GLY A 81 -3.41 9.03 14.67
CA GLY A 81 -2.17 9.64 15.18
C GLY A 81 -1.38 8.65 16.03
N PHE A 82 -0.10 8.42 15.69
CA PHE A 82 0.83 7.65 16.52
C PHE A 82 1.77 8.62 17.26
N TYR A 83 1.79 8.54 18.59
CA TYR A 83 2.76 9.28 19.41
C TYR A 83 3.84 8.32 19.90
N ILE A 84 5.07 8.52 19.44
CA ILE A 84 6.24 7.81 19.96
C ILE A 84 6.90 8.73 20.99
N TYR A 85 6.79 8.37 22.27
CA TYR A 85 7.56 9.02 23.33
C TYR A 85 8.80 8.19 23.64
N SER A 86 9.99 8.78 23.51
CA SER A 86 11.21 8.23 24.09
C SER A 86 11.49 8.95 25.41
N TYR A 87 11.65 8.19 26.50
CA TYR A 87 12.09 8.74 27.78
C TYR A 87 13.53 8.26 28.00
N SER A 88 14.50 9.17 27.83
CA SER A 88 15.90 8.92 28.19
C SER A 88 16.17 9.55 29.54
N ARG A 89 16.53 8.74 30.54
CA ARG A 89 17.10 9.25 31.80
C ARG A 89 18.62 9.32 31.63
N SER A 90 19.08 10.28 30.85
CA SER A 90 20.51 10.55 30.70
C SER A 90 20.97 11.48 31.83
N GLN A 91 21.83 10.99 32.71
CA GLN A 91 22.75 11.88 33.44
C GLN A 91 23.79 12.39 32.42
N ALA A 92 24.03 13.69 32.47
CA ALA A 92 24.78 14.45 31.49
C ALA A 92 26.22 13.94 31.26
N SER A 93 26.57 13.69 30.00
CA SER A 93 27.88 14.06 29.41
C SER A 93 27.89 13.77 27.90
N ASN A 94 28.21 14.81 27.10
CA ASN A 94 28.75 14.89 25.72
C ASN A 94 28.33 13.79 24.71
N GLY A 95 27.80 14.03 23.51
CA GLY A 95 27.67 15.19 22.63
C GLY A 95 27.61 14.65 21.18
N GLY A 96 26.77 15.22 20.32
CA GLY A 96 26.87 15.07 18.85
C GLY A 96 26.14 13.89 18.19
N ASP A 97 26.63 12.66 18.35
CA ASP A 97 26.30 11.57 17.40
C ASP A 97 25.03 10.74 17.75
N HIS A 98 24.51 10.89 18.96
CA HIS A 98 23.34 10.10 19.40
C HIS A 98 22.02 10.52 18.73
N CYS A 99 21.89 11.77 18.28
CA CYS A 99 20.62 12.26 17.70
C CYS A 99 20.32 11.70 16.30
N HIS A 100 21.34 11.47 15.47
CA HIS A 100 21.11 11.01 14.09
C HIS A 100 20.81 9.51 14.01
N VAL A 101 21.40 8.73 14.92
CA VAL A 101 21.07 7.31 15.08
C VAL A 101 19.64 7.20 15.65
N MET A 102 19.26 7.97 16.67
CA MET A 102 17.90 7.92 17.21
C MET A 102 16.80 8.24 16.18
N SER A 103 17.03 9.13 15.21
CA SER A 103 16.03 9.46 14.17
C SER A 103 15.82 8.34 13.15
N GLN A 104 16.89 7.67 12.71
CA GLN A 104 16.77 6.51 11.81
C GLN A 104 16.12 5.30 12.51
N TRP A 105 16.42 5.09 13.79
CA TRP A 105 15.78 4.06 14.60
C TRP A 105 14.31 4.37 14.86
N ALA A 106 13.93 5.64 15.10
CA ALA A 106 12.53 6.05 15.24
C ALA A 106 11.73 5.86 13.94
N LEU A 107 12.33 6.13 12.78
CA LEU A 107 11.72 5.88 11.46
C LEU A 107 11.56 4.37 11.19
N SER A 108 12.55 3.55 11.54
CA SER A 108 12.49 2.10 11.42
C SER A 108 11.45 1.48 12.37
N LEU A 109 11.41 1.95 13.63
CA LEU A 109 10.38 1.56 14.62
C LEU A 109 8.99 2.00 14.19
N GLY A 110 8.84 3.19 13.59
CA GLY A 110 7.60 3.64 12.98
C GLY A 110 7.12 2.71 11.86
N LYS A 111 8.03 2.20 11.02
CA LYS A 111 7.70 1.21 9.97
C LYS A 111 7.30 -0.14 10.56
N VAL A 112 8.05 -0.69 11.51
CA VAL A 112 7.71 -1.97 12.15
C VAL A 112 6.38 -1.86 12.90
N ALA A 113 6.19 -0.78 13.67
CA ALA A 113 4.93 -0.51 14.35
C ALA A 113 3.78 -0.29 13.38
N TRP A 114 3.99 0.35 12.22
CA TRP A 114 2.98 0.53 11.20
C TRP A 114 2.68 -0.75 10.41
N THR A 115 3.66 -1.59 10.09
CA THR A 115 3.43 -2.91 9.47
C THR A 115 2.69 -3.84 10.42
N ILE A 116 3.05 -3.81 11.72
CA ILE A 116 2.32 -4.52 12.77
C ILE A 116 0.91 -3.91 12.93
N ALA A 117 0.77 -2.59 12.98
CA ALA A 117 -0.53 -1.92 13.03
C ALA A 117 -1.35 -2.11 11.76
N ARG A 118 -0.76 -2.34 10.59
CA ARG A 118 -1.46 -2.67 9.33
C ARG A 118 -2.05 -4.07 9.41
N ARG A 119 -1.29 -5.02 9.98
CA ARG A 119 -1.80 -6.36 10.31
C ARG A 119 -2.86 -6.31 11.41
N LEU A 120 -2.76 -5.37 12.36
CA LEU A 120 -3.66 -5.27 13.52
C LEU A 120 -4.88 -4.34 13.31
N ALA A 121 -4.85 -3.39 12.37
CA ALA A 121 -5.96 -2.47 12.01
C ALA A 121 -6.86 -3.05 10.90
N GLY A 122 -6.50 -4.22 10.38
CA GLY A 122 -7.38 -5.22 9.75
C GLY A 122 -7.80 -4.95 8.30
N ALA A 123 -8.40 -3.82 7.98
CA ALA A 123 -9.05 -3.64 6.68
C ALA A 123 -8.36 -2.57 5.81
N SER A 124 -7.96 -2.91 4.59
CA SER A 124 -7.53 -1.95 3.55
C SER A 124 -8.63 -1.78 2.50
N SER A 125 -8.57 -0.71 1.70
CA SER A 125 -9.48 -0.60 0.55
C SER A 125 -9.07 -1.58 -0.56
N ILE A 126 -10.01 -2.03 -1.39
CA ILE A 126 -9.73 -2.95 -2.49
C ILE A 126 -8.69 -2.39 -3.47
N GLU A 127 -8.69 -1.08 -3.72
CA GLU A 127 -7.73 -0.45 -4.62
C GLU A 127 -6.32 -0.48 -4.04
N LEU A 128 -6.18 -0.22 -2.73
CA LEU A 128 -4.90 -0.29 -2.06
C LEU A 128 -4.38 -1.72 -2.01
N TYR A 129 -5.26 -2.68 -1.74
CA TYR A 129 -4.93 -4.11 -1.79
C TYR A 129 -4.41 -4.51 -3.16
N ASN A 130 -5.20 -4.25 -4.21
CA ASN A 130 -4.84 -4.61 -5.57
C ASN A 130 -3.53 -3.94 -6.02
N ALA A 131 -3.37 -2.64 -5.74
CA ALA A 131 -2.14 -1.92 -6.05
C ALA A 131 -0.91 -2.47 -5.32
N SER A 132 -1.08 -2.99 -4.10
CA SER A 132 0.04 -3.54 -3.32
C SER A 132 0.58 -4.87 -3.85
N LYS A 133 -0.14 -5.54 -4.76
CA LYS A 133 0.34 -6.76 -5.43
C LYS A 133 1.37 -6.48 -6.51
N ASP A 134 1.36 -5.29 -7.09
CA ASP A 134 2.35 -4.85 -8.08
C ASP A 134 3.53 -4.16 -7.39
N GLN A 135 4.50 -4.94 -6.93
CA GLN A 135 5.70 -4.41 -6.27
C GLN A 135 6.57 -3.54 -7.17
N TYR A 136 6.43 -3.67 -8.49
CA TYR A 136 7.25 -2.99 -9.49
C TYR A 136 6.65 -1.64 -9.92
N ARG A 137 5.74 -1.10 -9.11
CA ARG A 137 5.09 0.18 -9.37
C ARG A 137 4.72 0.88 -8.08
N VAL A 138 5.24 2.09 -7.86
CA VAL A 138 4.98 2.84 -6.64
C VAL A 138 4.62 4.30 -6.93
N ALA A 139 3.80 4.87 -6.05
CA ALA A 139 3.46 6.27 -6.00
C ALA A 139 3.76 6.81 -4.59
N PRO A 140 4.01 8.13 -4.46
CA PRO A 140 4.42 8.74 -3.19
C PRO A 140 3.30 8.74 -2.14
N PHE A 141 3.69 8.83 -0.88
CA PHE A 141 2.88 8.98 0.32
C PHE A 141 1.80 7.91 0.43
N MET A 142 2.16 6.66 0.11
CA MET A 142 1.25 5.52 0.11
C MET A 142 0.04 5.70 -0.80
N ARG A 143 0.12 6.61 -1.79
CA ARG A 143 -0.91 6.74 -2.82
C ARG A 143 -0.84 5.55 -3.77
N ILE A 144 -1.93 5.34 -4.48
CA ILE A 144 -2.06 4.26 -5.44
C ILE A 144 -1.60 4.77 -6.82
N PRO A 145 -0.64 4.11 -7.49
CA PRO A 145 -0.34 4.37 -8.89
C PRO A 145 -1.59 4.27 -9.76
N LEU A 146 -1.62 4.96 -10.89
CA LEU A 146 -2.81 4.95 -11.76
C LEU A 146 -3.11 3.51 -12.26
N PRO A 147 -4.19 2.83 -11.85
CA PRO A 147 -4.34 1.39 -12.14
C PRO A 147 -4.20 1.05 -13.63
N TRP A 148 -3.53 -0.08 -13.93
CA TRP A 148 -3.53 -0.64 -15.28
C TRP A 148 -4.90 -1.27 -15.60
N PRO A 149 -5.40 -1.19 -16.85
CA PRO A 149 -4.85 -0.43 -17.96
C PRO A 149 -5.15 1.06 -17.86
N PHE A 150 -4.20 1.88 -18.29
CA PHE A 150 -4.35 3.33 -18.40
C PHE A 150 -4.04 3.81 -19.81
N SER A 151 -4.48 5.02 -20.13
CA SER A 151 -4.11 5.72 -21.36
C SER A 151 -3.14 6.85 -21.03
N HIS A 152 -2.31 7.21 -22.00
CA HIS A 152 -1.33 8.27 -21.85
C HIS A 152 -1.21 9.12 -23.12
N GLY A 153 -0.64 10.31 -22.96
CA GLY A 153 -0.38 11.25 -24.04
C GLY A 153 0.74 12.21 -23.68
N MET A 154 0.92 13.22 -24.51
CA MET A 154 1.86 14.31 -24.23
C MET A 154 1.45 15.04 -22.95
N ALA A 155 2.42 15.38 -22.11
CA ALA A 155 2.21 16.28 -20.97
C ALA A 155 1.67 17.64 -21.46
N SER A 156 1.08 18.41 -20.55
CA SER A 156 0.82 19.82 -20.84
C SER A 156 2.12 20.58 -21.15
N GLU A 157 2.04 21.72 -21.81
CA GLU A 157 3.21 22.58 -22.08
C GLU A 157 3.97 22.91 -20.79
N LYS A 158 3.24 23.37 -19.76
CA LYS A 158 3.78 23.58 -18.41
C LYS A 158 4.42 22.31 -17.83
N GLY A 159 3.77 21.17 -18.00
CA GLY A 159 4.28 19.89 -17.55
C GLY A 159 5.62 19.53 -18.20
N LYS A 160 5.77 19.85 -19.50
CA LYS A 160 6.97 19.59 -20.26
C LYS A 160 8.11 20.57 -19.93
N GLU A 161 7.80 21.85 -19.73
CA GLU A 161 8.77 22.84 -19.25
C GLU A 161 9.34 22.44 -17.88
N MET A 162 8.45 22.05 -16.97
CA MET A 162 8.78 21.57 -15.64
C MET A 162 9.70 20.34 -15.63
N GLU A 163 9.56 19.45 -16.63
CA GLU A 163 10.43 18.28 -16.78
C GLU A 163 11.92 18.66 -16.82
N ASN A 164 12.27 19.74 -17.50
CA ASN A 164 13.67 20.18 -17.58
C ASN A 164 14.17 20.79 -16.27
N ILE A 165 13.27 21.36 -15.47
CA ILE A 165 13.59 21.99 -14.18
C ILE A 165 13.88 20.93 -13.12
N PHE A 166 12.99 19.93 -12.96
CA PHE A 166 13.15 18.95 -11.88
C PHE A 166 14.07 17.77 -12.23
N ARG A 167 14.38 17.52 -13.51
CA ARG A 167 15.16 16.33 -13.92
C ARG A 167 16.50 16.19 -13.18
N PRO A 168 17.34 17.24 -13.02
CA PRO A 168 18.61 17.11 -12.30
C PRO A 168 18.40 16.69 -10.84
N THR A 169 17.46 17.32 -10.14
CA THR A 169 17.12 16.99 -8.75
C THR A 169 16.55 15.58 -8.61
N VAL A 170 15.70 15.15 -9.54
CA VAL A 170 15.15 13.79 -9.53
C VAL A 170 16.25 12.75 -9.76
N ASN A 171 17.21 13.00 -10.66
CA ASN A 171 18.37 12.13 -10.85
C ASN A 171 19.20 12.01 -9.57
N GLU A 172 19.56 13.13 -8.94
CA GLU A 172 20.33 13.13 -7.69
C GLU A 172 19.64 12.33 -6.58
N ILE A 173 18.32 12.50 -6.43
CA ILE A 173 17.54 11.72 -5.45
C ILE A 173 17.64 10.22 -5.79
N LEU A 174 17.39 9.84 -7.04
CA LEU A 174 17.43 8.43 -7.46
C LEU A 174 18.82 7.80 -7.23
N GLU A 175 19.90 8.54 -7.49
CA GLU A 175 21.28 8.12 -7.19
C GLU A 175 21.48 7.85 -5.69
N ASN A 176 20.99 8.71 -4.80
CA ASN A 176 21.04 8.52 -3.34
C ASN A 176 20.27 7.27 -2.87
N PHE A 177 19.29 6.83 -3.67
CA PHE A 177 18.54 5.61 -3.45
C PHE A 177 19.12 4.38 -4.16
N ASN A 178 20.21 4.54 -4.91
CA ASN A 178 20.78 3.53 -5.82
C ASN A 178 19.77 3.01 -6.84
N ILE A 179 18.94 3.91 -7.39
CA ILE A 179 17.97 3.59 -8.43
C ILE A 179 18.48 4.16 -9.74
N ALA A 180 18.65 3.32 -10.76
CA ALA A 180 19.07 3.75 -12.09
C ALA A 180 17.84 3.97 -12.99
N PRO A 181 17.43 5.22 -13.26
CA PRO A 181 16.32 5.47 -14.17
C PRO A 181 16.74 5.21 -15.63
N SER A 182 15.90 4.55 -16.41
CA SER A 182 16.05 4.50 -17.86
C SER A 182 15.57 5.79 -18.53
N SER A 183 14.65 6.52 -17.88
CA SER A 183 14.30 7.89 -18.24
C SER A 183 13.61 8.61 -17.07
N ILE A 184 13.52 9.95 -17.16
CA ILE A 184 12.64 10.76 -16.33
C ILE A 184 11.84 11.62 -17.29
N ARG A 185 10.51 11.51 -17.24
CA ARG A 185 9.62 12.20 -18.17
C ARG A 185 8.32 12.65 -17.53
N ALA A 186 7.82 13.81 -17.94
CA ALA A 186 6.46 14.21 -17.68
C ALA A 186 5.55 13.63 -18.78
N THR A 187 4.48 12.96 -18.40
CA THR A 187 3.45 12.47 -19.33
C THR A 187 2.06 12.69 -18.76
N LYS A 188 1.09 12.97 -19.62
CA LYS A 188 -0.31 13.04 -19.22
C LYS A 188 -0.88 11.63 -19.17
N MET A 189 -1.43 11.22 -18.03
CA MET A 189 -1.96 9.87 -17.82
C MET A 189 -3.39 9.90 -17.24
N TRP A 190 -4.27 9.03 -17.73
CA TRP A 190 -5.67 8.91 -17.29
C TRP A 190 -6.17 7.47 -17.27
N LYS A 191 -7.21 7.22 -16.46
CA LYS A 191 -7.90 5.93 -16.46
C LYS A 191 -8.44 5.66 -17.86
N ARG A 192 -8.25 4.44 -18.37
CA ARG A 192 -8.69 4.06 -19.72
C ARG A 192 -10.19 4.34 -19.87
N GLY A 193 -10.58 4.98 -20.97
CA GLY A 193 -11.97 5.37 -21.25
C GLY A 193 -12.49 6.58 -20.47
N ILE A 194 -11.71 7.18 -19.57
CA ILE A 194 -12.15 8.26 -18.67
C ILE A 194 -11.17 9.46 -18.74
N ILE A 195 -11.23 10.21 -19.84
CA ILE A 195 -10.26 11.30 -20.15
C ILE A 195 -10.25 12.43 -19.12
N ASN A 196 -11.36 12.70 -18.43
CA ASN A 196 -11.42 13.74 -17.40
C ASN A 196 -10.58 13.42 -16.14
N THR A 197 -10.03 12.20 -16.03
CA THR A 197 -9.09 11.83 -14.96
C THR A 197 -7.62 12.13 -15.30
N ALA A 198 -7.38 12.78 -16.45
CA ALA A 198 -6.06 13.10 -16.95
C ALA A 198 -5.32 14.08 -16.05
N LYS A 199 -4.12 13.68 -15.63
CA LYS A 199 -3.18 14.52 -14.89
C LYS A 199 -1.78 14.33 -15.43
N ASP A 200 -0.98 15.40 -15.36
CA ASP A 200 0.45 15.28 -15.64
C ASP A 200 1.11 14.46 -14.53
N THR A 201 1.97 13.54 -14.95
CA THR A 201 2.61 12.54 -14.11
C THR A 201 4.09 12.51 -14.45
N VAL A 202 4.94 12.71 -13.44
CA VAL A 202 6.36 12.41 -13.53
C VAL A 202 6.51 10.91 -13.45
N VAL A 203 6.87 10.29 -14.56
CA VAL A 203 7.13 8.86 -14.66
C VAL A 203 8.62 8.65 -14.68
N VAL A 204 9.09 7.77 -13.80
CA VAL A 204 10.47 7.34 -13.69
C VAL A 204 10.52 5.83 -13.97
N PRO A 205 10.69 5.41 -15.24
CA PRO A 205 10.96 4.03 -15.55
C PRO A 205 12.37 3.63 -15.11
N THR A 206 12.53 2.40 -14.65
CA THR A 206 13.81 1.79 -14.27
C THR A 206 13.78 0.30 -14.60
N ASP A 207 14.94 -0.31 -14.86
CA ASP A 207 15.08 -1.76 -15.02
C ASP A 207 15.43 -2.47 -13.71
N ASP A 208 15.55 -1.70 -12.62
CA ASP A 208 15.88 -2.23 -11.29
C ASP A 208 14.80 -3.18 -10.78
N LYS A 209 15.25 -4.19 -10.04
CA LYS A 209 14.41 -5.23 -9.44
C LYS A 209 14.30 -5.11 -7.93
N ASP A 210 15.25 -4.43 -7.28
CA ASP A 210 15.17 -4.14 -5.85
C ASP A 210 14.27 -2.93 -5.61
N THR A 211 13.04 -3.20 -5.17
CA THR A 211 12.01 -2.19 -4.94
C THR A 211 12.00 -1.66 -3.50
N THR A 212 12.90 -2.14 -2.63
CA THR A 212 12.90 -1.90 -1.18
C THR A 212 12.91 -0.41 -0.82
N ARG A 213 13.59 0.41 -1.63
CA ARG A 213 13.75 1.85 -1.41
C ARG A 213 12.87 2.73 -2.30
N TRP A 214 12.08 2.14 -3.20
CA TRP A 214 11.35 2.91 -4.22
C TRP A 214 10.29 3.84 -3.64
N THR A 215 9.55 3.42 -2.61
CA THR A 215 8.55 4.28 -1.97
C THR A 215 9.18 5.52 -1.36
N LEU A 216 10.32 5.38 -0.69
CA LEU A 216 11.05 6.53 -0.11
C LEU A 216 11.57 7.46 -1.21
N ALA A 217 12.10 6.90 -2.30
CA ALA A 217 12.56 7.70 -3.44
C ALA A 217 11.39 8.48 -4.08
N ALA A 218 10.24 7.83 -4.25
CA ALA A 218 9.03 8.49 -4.76
C ALA A 218 8.57 9.63 -3.84
N ASP A 219 8.60 9.42 -2.52
CA ASP A 219 8.24 10.43 -1.50
C ASP A 219 9.17 11.65 -1.57
N GLU A 220 10.48 11.42 -1.65
CA GLU A 220 11.48 12.49 -1.77
C GLU A 220 11.36 13.25 -3.09
N ILE A 221 11.17 12.55 -4.21
CA ILE A 221 10.89 13.19 -5.50
C ILE A 221 9.65 14.07 -5.39
N ARG A 222 8.55 13.56 -4.81
CA ARG A 222 7.31 14.33 -4.68
C ARG A 222 7.48 15.57 -3.80
N HIS A 223 8.26 15.47 -2.73
CA HIS A 223 8.62 16.60 -1.88
C HIS A 223 9.45 17.64 -2.63
N ALA A 224 10.49 17.20 -3.35
CA ALA A 224 11.39 18.07 -4.08
C ALA A 224 10.70 18.84 -5.20
N ILE A 225 9.77 18.20 -5.94
CA ILE A 225 9.07 18.87 -7.04
C ILE A 225 7.89 19.75 -6.61
N LEU A 226 7.40 19.58 -5.37
CA LEU A 226 6.19 20.26 -4.90
C LEU A 226 6.27 21.80 -4.97
N PRO A 227 7.38 22.45 -4.58
CA PRO A 227 7.48 23.91 -4.65
C PRO A 227 7.28 24.45 -6.07
N TRP A 228 8.02 23.92 -7.05
CA TRP A 228 7.90 24.36 -8.43
C TRP A 228 6.53 24.04 -9.03
N ALA A 229 5.98 22.85 -8.72
CA ALA A 229 4.64 22.47 -9.15
C ALA A 229 3.57 23.43 -8.62
N THR A 230 3.72 23.89 -7.37
CA THR A 230 2.82 24.85 -6.73
C THR A 230 2.93 26.23 -7.36
N GLU A 231 4.14 26.69 -7.66
CA GLU A 231 4.40 27.99 -8.29
C GLU A 231 3.66 28.16 -9.63
N VAL A 232 3.61 27.09 -10.44
CA VAL A 232 2.94 27.11 -11.76
C VAL A 232 1.48 26.63 -11.72
N ASN A 233 0.95 26.37 -10.52
CA ASN A 233 -0.37 25.79 -10.25
C ASN A 233 -0.64 24.50 -11.04
N LEU A 234 0.30 23.56 -10.97
CA LEU A 234 0.23 22.27 -11.67
C LEU A 234 0.22 21.11 -10.68
N GLU A 235 -0.80 20.27 -10.76
CA GLU A 235 -0.89 19.06 -9.94
C GLU A 235 -0.15 17.89 -10.61
N PHE A 236 1.08 17.63 -10.19
CA PHE A 236 1.83 16.45 -10.61
C PHE A 236 1.53 15.20 -9.78
N ARG A 237 1.35 14.07 -10.47
CA ARG A 237 1.58 12.73 -9.91
C ARG A 237 3.05 12.35 -10.07
N VAL A 238 3.52 11.42 -9.25
CA VAL A 238 4.85 10.80 -9.39
C VAL A 238 4.64 9.29 -9.39
N GLU A 239 5.31 8.60 -10.30
CA GLU A 239 5.26 7.15 -10.41
C GLU A 239 6.64 6.60 -10.77
N LEU A 240 7.18 5.75 -9.90
CA LEU A 240 8.37 4.92 -10.18
C LEU A 240 7.89 3.54 -10.61
N ARG A 241 8.44 3.01 -11.71
CA ARG A 241 8.00 1.71 -12.23
C ARG A 241 9.07 0.96 -12.98
N ASN A 242 9.02 -0.38 -12.91
CA ASN A 242 9.69 -1.23 -13.88
C ASN A 242 8.73 -1.55 -15.00
N GLU A 243 8.91 -0.95 -16.18
CA GLU A 243 7.98 -1.16 -17.29
C GLU A 243 7.97 -2.60 -17.79
N CYS A 244 9.06 -3.36 -17.60
CA CYS A 244 9.15 -4.76 -18.02
C CYS A 244 8.49 -5.72 -17.03
N LEU A 245 8.51 -5.39 -15.72
CA LEU A 245 8.06 -6.29 -14.65
C LEU A 245 6.73 -5.87 -13.98
N MET A 246 6.27 -4.64 -14.17
CA MET A 246 4.97 -4.21 -13.63
C MET A 246 3.83 -5.05 -14.20
N TYR A 247 2.80 -5.24 -13.39
CA TYR A 247 1.63 -6.02 -13.78
C TYR A 247 0.91 -5.36 -14.96
N LYS A 248 0.75 -6.12 -16.06
CA LYS A 248 0.16 -5.64 -17.31
C LYS A 248 -0.81 -6.63 -17.94
N ASP A 249 -1.29 -7.62 -17.21
CA ASP A 249 -2.20 -8.61 -17.81
C ASP A 249 -3.52 -7.95 -18.22
N VAL A 250 -4.09 -8.47 -19.30
CA VAL A 250 -5.38 -8.06 -19.86
C VAL A 250 -6.34 -9.23 -19.92
N SER A 251 -7.63 -8.93 -19.86
CA SER A 251 -8.66 -9.95 -19.98
C SER A 251 -8.89 -10.25 -21.45
N THR A 252 -9.03 -11.52 -21.76
CA THR A 252 -9.40 -12.03 -23.08
C THR A 252 -10.45 -13.10 -22.95
N ALA A 253 -11.07 -13.47 -24.07
CA ALA A 253 -11.95 -14.63 -24.11
C ALA A 253 -11.19 -15.85 -23.56
N LEU A 254 -11.85 -16.57 -22.65
CA LEU A 254 -11.33 -17.81 -22.11
C LEU A 254 -11.19 -18.83 -23.24
N SER A 255 -10.03 -19.47 -23.34
CA SER A 255 -9.82 -20.60 -24.25
C SER A 255 -10.64 -21.78 -23.74
N TYR A 256 -11.79 -22.04 -24.37
CA TYR A 256 -12.69 -23.12 -23.97
C TYR A 256 -12.29 -24.44 -24.64
N ASP A 257 -11.34 -25.16 -24.04
CA ASP A 257 -11.35 -26.61 -24.18
C ASP A 257 -12.46 -27.22 -23.28
N GLU A 258 -12.77 -28.49 -23.50
CA GLU A 258 -13.87 -29.17 -22.80
C GLU A 258 -13.61 -29.31 -21.29
N ASP A 259 -12.34 -29.49 -20.92
CA ASP A 259 -11.91 -29.65 -19.52
C ASP A 259 -12.09 -28.35 -18.73
N ILE A 260 -11.62 -27.21 -19.26
CA ILE A 260 -11.79 -25.89 -18.66
C ILE A 260 -13.27 -25.55 -18.53
N ARG A 261 -14.08 -25.83 -19.56
CA ARG A 261 -15.53 -25.60 -19.48
C ARG A 261 -16.17 -26.39 -18.34
N ASN A 262 -15.82 -27.68 -18.22
CA ASN A 262 -16.34 -28.55 -17.17
C ASN A 262 -15.95 -28.03 -15.77
N ILE A 263 -14.68 -27.64 -15.59
CA ILE A 263 -14.21 -27.13 -14.30
C ILE A 263 -14.82 -25.77 -13.95
N VAL A 264 -14.88 -24.83 -14.90
CA VAL A 264 -15.54 -23.53 -14.68
C VAL A 264 -17.00 -23.72 -14.24
N SER A 265 -17.73 -24.64 -14.87
CA SER A 265 -19.11 -24.94 -14.50
C SER A 265 -19.27 -25.45 -13.06
N LYS A 266 -18.26 -26.18 -12.56
CA LYS A 266 -18.23 -26.68 -11.17
C LYS A 266 -17.85 -25.59 -10.18
N ILE A 267 -16.95 -24.68 -10.54
CA ILE A 267 -16.48 -23.58 -9.66
C ILE A 267 -17.55 -22.49 -9.51
N GLN A 268 -18.35 -22.23 -10.55
CA GLN A 268 -19.22 -21.05 -10.62
C GLN A 268 -20.15 -20.88 -9.41
N ALA A 269 -20.93 -21.92 -9.06
CA ALA A 269 -21.90 -21.80 -7.97
C ALA A 269 -21.24 -21.75 -6.57
N PRO A 270 -20.28 -22.64 -6.23
CA PRO A 270 -19.53 -22.55 -4.97
C PRO A 270 -18.80 -21.22 -4.80
N MET A 271 -18.18 -20.70 -5.88
CA MET A 271 -17.48 -19.42 -5.85
C MET A 271 -18.43 -18.27 -5.56
N LEU A 272 -19.56 -18.19 -6.28
CA LEU A 272 -20.54 -17.14 -6.06
C LEU A 272 -21.08 -17.15 -4.62
N ALA A 273 -21.45 -18.33 -4.11
CA ALA A 273 -21.91 -18.46 -2.72
C ALA A 273 -20.86 -17.99 -1.71
N ARG A 274 -19.58 -18.30 -1.95
CA ARG A 274 -18.49 -17.88 -1.06
C ARG A 274 -18.20 -16.38 -1.16
N VAL A 275 -18.30 -15.79 -2.35
CA VAL A 275 -18.18 -14.34 -2.55
C VAL A 275 -19.31 -13.59 -1.83
N GLU A 276 -20.55 -14.10 -1.93
CA GLU A 276 -21.71 -13.52 -1.24
C GLU A 276 -21.55 -13.54 0.28
N ASP A 277 -20.99 -14.61 0.83
CA ASP A 277 -20.70 -14.77 2.26
C ASP A 277 -19.59 -13.82 2.75
N LEU A 278 -18.45 -13.78 2.04
CA LEU A 278 -17.26 -13.04 2.48
C LEU A 278 -17.29 -11.53 2.18
N ILE A 279 -18.01 -11.13 1.14
CA ILE A 279 -17.98 -9.77 0.56
C ILE A 279 -19.40 -9.24 0.37
N ALA A 280 -20.30 -9.60 1.31
CA ALA A 280 -21.70 -9.23 1.30
C ALA A 280 -21.91 -7.73 1.06
N GLY A 281 -22.72 -7.38 0.06
CA GLY A 281 -23.08 -5.99 -0.27
C GLY A 281 -21.99 -5.17 -0.99
N ALA A 282 -20.77 -5.70 -1.15
CA ALA A 282 -19.68 -4.99 -1.84
C ALA A 282 -19.28 -5.63 -3.18
N TRP A 283 -19.51 -6.92 -3.40
CA TRP A 283 -19.24 -7.58 -4.70
C TRP A 283 -20.15 -7.03 -5.82
N ARG A 284 -19.70 -7.14 -7.07
CA ARG A 284 -20.39 -6.63 -8.27
C ARG A 284 -20.56 -7.68 -9.35
N SER A 285 -19.53 -8.50 -9.57
CA SER A 285 -19.60 -9.60 -10.52
C SER A 285 -18.57 -10.66 -10.18
N VAL A 286 -18.87 -11.89 -10.60
CA VAL A 286 -17.92 -13.01 -10.67
C VAL A 286 -17.93 -13.48 -12.12
N THR A 287 -16.78 -13.40 -12.80
CA THR A 287 -16.62 -13.83 -14.19
C THR A 287 -15.43 -14.77 -14.35
N PHE A 288 -15.33 -15.42 -15.50
CA PHE A 288 -14.22 -16.29 -15.85
C PHE A 288 -13.60 -15.77 -17.15
N ASP A 289 -12.36 -15.34 -17.04
CA ASP A 289 -11.64 -14.69 -18.12
C ASP A 289 -10.33 -15.45 -18.38
N GLY A 290 -9.83 -15.36 -19.61
CA GLY A 290 -8.44 -15.72 -19.88
C GLY A 290 -7.54 -14.52 -19.62
N ARG A 291 -6.61 -14.62 -18.67
CA ARG A 291 -5.62 -13.57 -18.39
C ARG A 291 -4.35 -13.82 -19.17
N GLN A 292 -3.89 -12.80 -19.87
CA GLN A 292 -2.67 -12.87 -20.68
C GLN A 292 -1.84 -11.58 -20.56
N PRO A 293 -0.50 -11.67 -20.66
CA PRO A 293 0.34 -10.48 -20.71
C PRO A 293 -0.02 -9.56 -21.88
N PHE A 294 -0.07 -8.25 -21.62
CA PHE A 294 -0.32 -7.27 -22.67
C PHE A 294 0.72 -7.35 -23.80
N GLY A 295 0.23 -7.30 -25.05
CA GLY A 295 1.07 -7.37 -26.25
C GLY A 295 1.27 -8.79 -26.79
N VAL A 296 0.81 -9.83 -26.07
CA VAL A 296 0.80 -11.21 -26.60
C VAL A 296 -0.40 -11.39 -27.54
N PRO A 297 -0.21 -11.93 -28.77
CA PRO A 297 -1.31 -12.23 -29.68
C PRO A 297 -2.33 -13.19 -29.06
N HIS A 298 -3.61 -12.97 -29.37
CA HIS A 298 -4.68 -13.87 -28.93
C HIS A 298 -4.49 -15.28 -29.50
N GLY A 299 -4.73 -16.31 -28.69
CA GLY A 299 -4.67 -17.71 -29.12
C GLY A 299 -3.31 -18.40 -28.97
N VAL A 300 -2.30 -17.74 -28.38
CA VAL A 300 -1.06 -18.42 -27.93
C VAL A 300 -1.41 -19.20 -26.66
N PRO A 301 -1.50 -20.56 -26.69
CA PRO A 301 -2.14 -21.33 -25.62
C PRO A 301 -1.49 -21.18 -24.25
N VAL A 302 -0.18 -20.94 -24.21
CA VAL A 302 0.60 -20.78 -22.97
C VAL A 302 0.28 -19.47 -22.25
N SER A 303 -0.42 -18.53 -22.91
CA SER A 303 -0.63 -17.18 -22.38
C SER A 303 -2.04 -16.90 -21.88
N ASN A 304 -3.05 -17.73 -22.16
CA ASN A 304 -4.45 -17.51 -21.76
C ASN A 304 -4.76 -18.25 -20.45
N THR A 305 -4.28 -17.74 -19.32
CA THR A 305 -4.47 -18.40 -18.02
C THR A 305 -5.92 -18.27 -17.58
N PRO A 306 -6.68 -19.37 -17.41
CA PRO A 306 -8.04 -19.33 -16.87
C PRO A 306 -8.05 -18.68 -15.50
N THR A 307 -8.87 -17.66 -15.31
CA THR A 307 -8.89 -16.87 -14.07
C THR A 307 -10.30 -16.54 -13.64
N VAL A 308 -10.60 -16.77 -12.37
CA VAL A 308 -11.80 -16.26 -11.71
C VAL A 308 -11.60 -14.79 -11.38
N MET A 309 -12.44 -13.93 -11.98
CA MET A 309 -12.39 -12.48 -11.79
C MET A 309 -13.52 -12.05 -10.88
N ILE A 310 -13.19 -11.40 -9.77
CA ILE A 310 -14.16 -10.93 -8.78
C ILE A 310 -14.08 -9.40 -8.73
N LEU A 311 -15.12 -8.73 -9.23
CA LEU A 311 -15.20 -7.27 -9.18
C LEU A 311 -15.90 -6.83 -7.90
N VAL A 312 -15.29 -5.87 -7.21
CA VAL A 312 -15.74 -5.34 -5.93
C VAL A 312 -15.91 -3.82 -6.02
N SER A 313 -16.90 -3.28 -5.33
CA SER A 313 -17.15 -1.83 -5.24
C SER A 313 -15.90 -1.05 -4.85
N ILE A 314 -15.65 0.05 -5.56
CA ILE A 314 -14.63 1.05 -5.19
C ILE A 314 -14.86 1.50 -3.74
N GLY A 315 -13.79 1.59 -2.96
CA GLY A 315 -13.79 1.99 -1.57
C GLY A 315 -14.20 0.89 -0.59
N ALA A 316 -14.58 -0.30 -1.07
CA ALA A 316 -14.85 -1.44 -0.19
C ALA A 316 -13.61 -1.74 0.65
N ARG A 317 -13.82 -2.01 1.94
CA ARG A 317 -12.76 -2.33 2.90
C ARG A 317 -12.95 -3.74 3.46
N ASN A 318 -11.90 -4.54 3.45
CA ASN A 318 -11.93 -5.88 4.03
C ASN A 318 -10.50 -6.34 4.38
N LEU A 319 -10.39 -7.49 5.07
CA LEU A 319 -9.17 -8.28 5.23
C LEU A 319 -8.88 -9.03 3.93
N TRP A 320 -8.51 -8.29 2.88
CA TRP A 320 -8.45 -8.84 1.52
C TRP A 320 -7.52 -10.05 1.35
N GLU A 321 -6.40 -10.11 2.08
CA GLU A 321 -5.51 -11.28 2.09
C GLU A 321 -6.26 -12.54 2.56
N SER A 322 -7.06 -12.43 3.64
CA SER A 322 -7.85 -13.55 4.17
C SER A 322 -9.07 -13.89 3.30
N VAL A 323 -9.67 -12.88 2.67
CA VAL A 323 -10.76 -13.08 1.71
C VAL A 323 -10.24 -13.85 0.50
N GLU A 324 -9.12 -13.42 -0.09
CA GLU A 324 -8.50 -14.08 -1.23
C GLU A 324 -8.09 -15.51 -0.92
N GLU A 325 -7.43 -15.75 0.23
CA GLU A 325 -7.04 -17.10 0.64
C GLU A 325 -8.25 -18.05 0.71
N GLN A 326 -9.38 -17.59 1.26
CA GLN A 326 -10.59 -18.40 1.37
C GLN A 326 -11.27 -18.65 0.02
N LEU A 327 -11.16 -17.72 -0.93
CA LEU A 327 -11.69 -17.89 -2.28
C LEU A 327 -10.79 -18.80 -3.13
N CYS A 328 -9.46 -18.70 -2.98
CA CYS A 328 -8.51 -19.62 -3.60
C CYS A 328 -8.80 -21.07 -3.23
N ARG A 329 -9.12 -21.35 -1.96
CA ARG A 329 -9.50 -22.70 -1.50
C ARG A 329 -10.70 -23.28 -2.27
N VAL A 330 -11.69 -22.45 -2.63
CA VAL A 330 -12.83 -22.91 -3.45
C VAL A 330 -12.38 -23.41 -4.82
N VAL A 331 -11.39 -22.74 -5.42
CA VAL A 331 -10.80 -23.17 -6.70
C VAL A 331 -10.01 -24.46 -6.48
N GLU A 332 -9.10 -24.46 -5.49
CA GLU A 332 -8.22 -25.58 -5.16
C GLU A 332 -8.97 -26.89 -4.85
N ASP A 333 -10.11 -26.81 -4.16
CA ASP A 333 -10.94 -27.97 -3.80
C ASP A 333 -11.62 -28.64 -5.01
N ILE A 334 -11.70 -27.93 -6.15
CA ILE A 334 -12.42 -28.37 -7.35
C ILE A 334 -11.48 -28.73 -8.50
N ILE A 335 -10.34 -28.04 -8.62
CA ILE A 335 -9.42 -28.25 -9.74
C ILE A 335 -8.70 -29.62 -9.63
N PRO A 336 -8.61 -30.40 -10.71
CA PRO A 336 -7.79 -31.61 -10.74
C PRO A 336 -6.29 -31.29 -10.64
N SER A 337 -5.52 -32.24 -10.13
CA SER A 337 -4.05 -32.17 -10.15
C SER A 337 -3.52 -31.93 -11.57
N GLY A 338 -2.69 -30.91 -11.74
CA GLY A 338 -2.09 -30.55 -13.03
C GLY A 338 -2.85 -29.50 -13.84
N MET A 339 -4.05 -29.09 -13.39
CA MET A 339 -4.75 -27.91 -13.91
C MET A 339 -4.47 -26.69 -13.02
N SER A 340 -4.45 -25.49 -13.61
CA SER A 340 -4.31 -24.24 -12.88
C SER A 340 -5.41 -23.27 -13.30
N ILE A 341 -6.14 -22.75 -12.31
CA ILE A 341 -7.08 -21.64 -12.48
C ILE A 341 -6.67 -20.57 -11.47
N SER A 342 -6.36 -19.38 -11.95
CA SER A 342 -5.98 -18.24 -11.12
C SER A 342 -7.21 -17.54 -10.54
N LEU A 343 -7.00 -16.66 -9.56
CA LEU A 343 -8.05 -15.83 -8.98
C LEU A 343 -7.56 -14.40 -8.83
N GLU A 344 -8.39 -13.43 -9.21
CA GLU A 344 -8.13 -12.01 -9.04
C GLU A 344 -9.33 -11.29 -8.44
N ILE A 345 -9.10 -10.50 -7.39
CA ILE A 345 -10.09 -9.59 -6.79
C ILE A 345 -9.73 -8.16 -7.16
N LEU A 346 -10.60 -7.49 -7.91
CA LEU A 346 -10.33 -6.19 -8.53
C LEU A 346 -11.41 -5.15 -8.17
N PRO A 347 -11.07 -3.85 -8.14
CA PRO A 347 -12.07 -2.79 -7.99
C PRO A 347 -12.95 -2.66 -9.24
N SER A 348 -14.22 -2.29 -9.10
CA SER A 348 -15.22 -2.31 -10.17
C SER A 348 -15.03 -1.25 -11.27
N ASN A 349 -14.06 -0.34 -11.13
CA ASN A 349 -13.60 0.53 -12.23
C ASN A 349 -12.44 -0.10 -13.03
N PHE A 350 -12.14 -1.37 -12.80
CA PHE A 350 -11.24 -2.11 -13.65
C PHE A 350 -11.87 -2.26 -15.03
N VAL A 351 -11.17 -1.77 -16.05
CA VAL A 351 -11.57 -1.94 -17.45
C VAL A 351 -10.83 -3.17 -17.95
N CYS A 352 -11.58 -4.25 -18.19
CA CYS A 352 -11.07 -5.51 -18.73
C CYS A 352 -10.32 -5.32 -20.07
#